data_AF-A0AB40C6F8-F1
#
_entry.id   AF-A0AB40C6F8-F1
#
_cell.length_a   1.000
_cell.length_b   1.000
_cell.length_c   1.000
_cell.angle_alpha   90.00
_cell.angle_beta   90.00
_cell.angle_gamma   90.00
#
_symmetry.space_group_name_H-M   'P 1'
#
loop_
_entity.id
_entity.type
_entity.pdbx_description
1 polymer ?
#
loop_
_entity_poly.entity_id
_entity_poly.type
_entity_poly.pdbx_seq_one_letter_code
_entity_poly.pdbx_strand_id
1 'polypeptide(L)'
;MDNREIGCIINHIACECSFFQIECQIMFNVCKQRSSHSTTMAVLESVEKYSWGMKAVIVLVAFAMSYGQFWLVIQLYDDNPLALCLAMLKGIPNKTELSSVFENCSKPLTYLFEKMVDLTKCMLDFEILPVQYTGIDYEATALMKTQIHLSSYWVMRSAVACTSQITSTIYEQVHKNSVSSVWELWSLAHRISCIHYHLKKEFDSFQLKIEKKIKMNLIHLLGEVHDDNQKVLSSLFALKKDFPLKSGSSKDKVGVDVLRNKEVILFISRPDISLEKILFILQQLQYDSWRENRAYDIVWVPIAKVIPWSHREKNIFIISRVVAMVPTI
;
A
#
# COMPACT_ATOMS: atom_id res chain seq x y z
N MET A 1 -3.16 32.15 2.75
CA MET A 1 -3.27 30.68 2.68
C MET A 1 -3.20 30.29 1.23
N ASP A 2 -2.24 29.43 0.89
CA ASP A 2 -1.97 29.01 -0.48
C ASP A 2 -3.12 28.10 -0.99
N ASN A 3 -3.49 28.19 -2.27
CA ASN A 3 -4.59 27.37 -2.83
C ASN A 3 -4.31 25.86 -2.71
N ARG A 4 -3.05 25.46 -2.54
CA ARG A 4 -2.64 24.08 -2.20
C ARG A 4 -2.95 23.70 -0.75
N GLU A 5 -2.78 24.62 0.19
CA GLU A 5 -3.13 24.37 1.60
C GLU A 5 -4.63 24.23 1.77
N ILE A 6 -5.41 25.07 1.10
CA ILE A 6 -6.88 25.00 1.10
C ILE A 6 -7.35 23.68 0.46
N GLY A 7 -6.73 23.25 -0.65
CA GLY A 7 -7.00 21.95 -1.27
C GLY A 7 -6.63 20.75 -0.39
N CYS A 8 -5.52 20.82 0.34
CA CYS A 8 -5.13 19.80 1.32
C CYS A 8 -6.11 19.75 2.50
N ILE A 9 -6.53 20.89 3.02
CA ILE A 9 -7.49 20.99 4.13
C ILE A 9 -8.86 20.47 3.70
N ILE A 10 -9.36 20.85 2.52
CA ILE A 10 -10.64 20.35 1.98
C ILE A 10 -10.59 18.84 1.76
N ASN A 11 -9.49 18.31 1.20
CA ASN A 11 -9.33 16.87 1.03
C ASN A 11 -9.19 16.13 2.36
N HIS A 12 -8.52 16.72 3.35
CA HIS A 12 -8.42 16.17 4.70
C HIS A 12 -9.79 16.09 5.38
N ILE A 13 -10.55 17.20 5.35
CA ILE A 13 -11.90 17.28 5.92
C ILE A 13 -12.87 16.34 5.18
N ALA A 14 -12.79 16.25 3.85
CA ALA A 14 -13.60 15.31 3.08
C ALA A 14 -13.26 13.84 3.42
N CYS A 15 -11.98 13.53 3.67
CA CYS A 15 -11.55 12.23 4.15
C CYS A 15 -12.11 11.93 5.54
N GLU A 16 -11.99 12.88 6.47
CA GLU A 16 -12.53 12.77 7.83
C GLU A 16 -14.05 12.57 7.83
N CYS A 17 -14.80 13.32 7.01
CA CYS A 17 -16.25 13.12 6.85
C CYS A 17 -16.60 11.72 6.32
N SER A 18 -15.80 11.20 5.39
CA SER A 18 -16.03 9.86 4.81
C SER A 18 -15.79 8.75 5.84
N PHE A 19 -14.73 8.86 6.64
CA PHE A 19 -14.47 7.92 7.72
C PHE A 19 -15.50 8.01 8.84
N PHE A 20 -15.91 9.22 9.22
CA PHE A 20 -16.93 9.45 10.23
C PHE A 20 -18.30 8.88 9.80
N GLN A 21 -18.63 8.96 8.51
CA GLN A 21 -19.84 8.34 7.96
C GLN A 21 -19.81 6.81 8.10
N ILE A 22 -18.67 6.18 7.80
CA ILE A 22 -18.48 4.73 7.94
C ILE A 22 -18.56 4.32 9.42
N GLU A 23 -17.90 5.07 10.30
CA GLU A 23 -17.98 4.86 11.74
C GLU A 23 -19.44 4.92 12.23
N CYS A 24 -20.15 6.00 11.89
CA CYS A 24 -21.55 6.18 12.23
C CYS A 24 -22.43 5.06 11.67
N GLN A 25 -22.17 4.61 10.45
CA GLN A 25 -22.91 3.51 9.82
C GLN A 25 -22.67 2.17 10.54
N ILE A 26 -21.43 1.86 10.92
CA ILE A 26 -21.09 0.64 11.67
C ILE A 26 -21.80 0.70 13.03
N MET A 27 -21.61 1.79 13.77
CA MET A 27 -22.18 1.97 15.11
C MET A 27 -23.72 1.91 15.07
N PHE A 28 -24.36 2.62 14.13
CA PHE A 28 -25.82 2.61 13.98
C PHE A 28 -26.38 1.22 13.66
N ASN A 29 -25.72 0.47 12.77
CA ASN A 29 -26.15 -0.88 12.43
C ASN A 29 -25.95 -1.86 13.59
N VAL A 30 -24.87 -1.70 14.36
CA VAL A 30 -24.62 -2.45 15.59
C VAL A 30 -25.71 -2.17 16.63
N CYS A 31 -26.07 -0.90 16.87
CA CYS A 31 -27.15 -0.54 17.80
C CYS A 31 -28.51 -1.10 17.38
N LYS A 32 -28.74 -1.29 16.07
CA LYS A 32 -29.94 -1.95 15.52
C LYS A 32 -29.91 -3.48 15.62
N GLN A 33 -28.90 -4.07 16.26
CA GLN A 33 -28.70 -5.53 16.39
C GLN A 33 -28.72 -6.25 15.03
N ARG A 34 -28.27 -5.57 13.96
CA ARG A 34 -28.11 -6.21 12.64
C ARG A 34 -26.98 -7.24 12.71
N SER A 35 -27.11 -8.33 11.96
CA SER A 35 -26.07 -9.36 11.92
C SER A 35 -24.75 -8.76 11.44
N SER A 36 -23.62 -9.20 12.02
CA SER A 36 -22.27 -8.77 11.61
C SER A 36 -22.06 -8.88 10.09
N HIS A 37 -22.62 -9.90 9.46
CA HIS A 37 -22.60 -10.05 8.00
C HIS A 37 -23.32 -8.90 7.28
N SER A 38 -24.57 -8.61 7.65
CA SER A 38 -25.35 -7.55 7.01
C SER A 38 -24.73 -6.16 7.17
N THR A 39 -24.17 -5.87 8.36
CA THR A 39 -23.41 -4.63 8.59
C THR A 39 -22.17 -4.56 7.72
N THR A 40 -21.43 -5.67 7.60
CA THR A 40 -20.23 -5.75 6.74
C THR A 40 -20.58 -5.49 5.27
N MET A 41 -21.68 -6.07 4.77
CA MET A 41 -22.14 -5.84 3.40
C MET A 41 -22.55 -4.38 3.15
N ALA A 42 -23.27 -3.76 4.09
CA ALA A 42 -23.63 -2.35 3.98
C ALA A 42 -22.40 -1.42 3.97
N VAL A 43 -21.36 -1.75 4.73
CA VAL A 43 -20.10 -1.00 4.69
C VAL A 43 -19.40 -1.24 3.34
N LEU A 44 -19.36 -2.46 2.83
CA LEU A 44 -18.80 -2.77 1.50
C LEU A 44 -19.45 -1.95 0.38
N GLU A 45 -20.77 -1.81 0.41
CA GLU A 45 -21.53 -0.96 -0.51
C GLU A 45 -21.12 0.51 -0.39
N SER A 46 -20.92 1.02 0.85
CA SER A 46 -20.51 2.42 1.05
C SER A 46 -19.14 2.76 0.45
N VAL A 47 -18.23 1.78 0.35
CA VAL A 47 -16.89 1.93 -0.20
C VAL A 47 -16.73 1.28 -1.58
N GLU A 48 -17.83 1.05 -2.31
CA GLU A 48 -17.87 0.30 -3.59
C GLU A 48 -16.80 0.77 -4.60
N LYS A 49 -16.58 2.09 -4.70
CA LYS A 49 -15.70 2.71 -5.71
C LYS A 49 -14.20 2.41 -5.55
N TYR A 50 -13.77 1.93 -4.38
CA TYR A 50 -12.36 1.70 -4.06
C TYR A 50 -11.91 0.27 -4.43
N SER A 51 -10.60 0.07 -4.68
CA SER A 51 -10.01 -1.28 -4.81
C SER A 51 -10.17 -2.06 -3.51
N TRP A 52 -10.07 -3.39 -3.56
CA TRP A 52 -10.37 -4.23 -2.40
C TRP A 52 -9.35 -4.08 -1.26
N GLY A 53 -8.08 -3.84 -1.57
CA GLY A 53 -7.06 -3.39 -0.62
C GLY A 53 -7.43 -2.05 0.01
N MET A 54 -7.84 -1.06 -0.81
CA MET A 54 -8.22 0.26 -0.32
C MET A 54 -9.49 0.25 0.54
N LYS A 55 -10.48 -0.59 0.24
CA LYS A 55 -11.67 -0.78 1.09
C LYS A 55 -11.27 -1.20 2.51
N ALA A 56 -10.35 -2.16 2.63
CA ALA A 56 -9.85 -2.63 3.91
C ALA A 56 -9.11 -1.52 4.67
N VAL A 57 -8.28 -0.73 3.97
CA VAL A 57 -7.59 0.44 4.57
C VAL A 57 -8.59 1.45 5.13
N ILE A 58 -9.59 1.84 4.33
CA ILE A 58 -10.58 2.86 4.72
C ILE A 58 -11.33 2.42 5.98
N VAL A 59 -11.76 1.15 6.03
CA VAL A 59 -12.46 0.61 7.21
C VAL A 59 -11.53 0.50 8.42
N LEU A 60 -10.27 0.10 8.23
CA LEU A 60 -9.31 0.06 9.33
C LEU A 60 -9.01 1.45 9.90
N VAL A 61 -8.92 2.47 9.05
CA VAL A 61 -8.74 3.86 9.49
C VAL A 61 -9.97 4.34 10.25
N ALA A 62 -11.18 4.11 9.73
CA ALA A 62 -12.42 4.46 10.44
C ALA A 62 -12.51 3.77 11.80
N PHE A 63 -12.16 2.49 11.89
CA PHE A 63 -12.11 1.74 13.14
C PHE A 63 -11.01 2.26 14.10
N ALA A 64 -9.81 2.55 13.60
CA ALA A 64 -8.72 3.08 14.43
C ALA A 64 -9.06 4.46 15.00
N MET A 65 -9.75 5.31 14.23
CA MET A 65 -10.19 6.62 14.71
C MET A 65 -11.28 6.49 15.77
N SER A 66 -12.29 5.63 15.55
CA SER A 66 -13.34 5.42 16.54
C SER A 66 -12.75 4.89 17.85
N TYR A 67 -12.00 3.78 17.77
CA TYR A 67 -11.36 3.16 18.93
C TYR A 67 -10.37 4.11 19.63
N GLY A 68 -9.54 4.83 18.87
CA GLY A 68 -8.56 5.76 19.42
C GLY A 68 -9.19 6.90 20.21
N GLN A 69 -10.29 7.48 19.71
CA GLN A 69 -11.04 8.50 20.44
C GLN A 69 -11.63 7.95 21.74
N PHE A 70 -12.22 6.75 21.71
CA PHE A 70 -12.73 6.11 22.93
C PHE A 70 -11.61 5.83 23.94
N TRP A 71 -10.50 5.26 23.48
CA TRP A 71 -9.37 4.92 24.33
C TRP A 71 -8.74 6.15 24.99
N LEU A 72 -8.57 7.25 24.24
CA LEU A 72 -8.04 8.51 24.76
C LEU A 72 -8.92 9.09 25.87
N VAL A 73 -10.25 9.07 25.68
CA VAL A 73 -11.21 9.56 26.68
C VAL A 73 -11.13 8.75 27.98
N ILE A 74 -10.92 7.43 27.88
CA ILE A 74 -10.76 6.56 29.05
C ILE A 74 -9.45 6.83 29.78
N GLN A 75 -8.34 6.97 29.05
CA GLN A 75 -7.04 7.24 29.64
C GLN A 75 -7.01 8.56 30.41
N LEU A 76 -7.67 9.59 29.89
CA LEU A 76 -7.68 10.94 30.47
C LEU A 76 -8.84 11.18 31.45
N TYR A 77 -9.64 10.15 31.74
CA TYR A 77 -10.89 10.28 32.49
C TYR A 77 -10.72 10.96 33.86
N ASP A 78 -9.63 10.65 34.59
CA ASP A 78 -9.37 11.22 35.92
C ASP A 78 -8.59 12.55 35.87
N ASP A 79 -7.75 12.72 34.85
CA ASP A 79 -6.78 13.82 34.79
C ASP A 79 -7.32 15.04 34.03
N ASN A 80 -8.36 14.87 33.21
CA ASN A 80 -8.86 15.92 32.33
C ASN A 80 -10.39 16.11 32.43
N PRO A 81 -10.88 17.29 32.88
CA PRO A 81 -12.31 17.54 33.03
C PRO A 81 -13.07 17.50 31.70
N LEU A 82 -12.42 17.81 30.56
CA LEU A 82 -13.04 17.69 29.24
C LEU A 82 -13.26 16.23 28.85
N ALA A 83 -12.31 15.34 29.19
CA ALA A 83 -12.46 13.91 28.97
C ALA A 83 -13.61 13.35 29.80
N LEU A 84 -13.74 13.79 31.06
CA LEU A 84 -14.88 13.45 31.93
C LEU A 84 -16.22 13.89 31.31
N CYS A 85 -16.33 15.15 30.87
CA CYS A 85 -17.54 15.64 30.22
C CYS A 85 -17.87 14.89 28.92
N LEU A 86 -16.87 14.58 28.09
CA LEU A 86 -17.05 13.78 26.88
C LEU A 86 -17.47 12.34 27.19
N ALA A 87 -16.91 11.74 28.23
CA ALA A 87 -17.29 10.41 28.69
C ALA A 87 -18.75 10.38 29.18
N MET A 88 -19.16 11.37 29.97
CA MET A 88 -20.54 11.54 30.41
C MET A 88 -21.50 11.73 29.23
N LEU A 89 -21.14 12.57 28.25
CA LEU A 89 -21.95 12.81 27.06
C LEU A 89 -22.10 11.54 26.19
N LYS A 90 -21.04 10.74 26.09
CA LYS A 90 -21.04 9.47 25.36
C LYS A 90 -21.68 8.31 26.16
N GLY A 91 -22.13 8.55 27.39
CA GLY A 91 -22.77 7.54 28.23
C GLY A 91 -21.82 6.44 28.73
N ILE A 92 -20.54 6.75 28.88
CA ILE A 92 -19.52 5.79 29.35
C ILE A 92 -19.72 5.53 30.87
N PRO A 93 -19.80 4.27 31.33
CA PRO A 93 -20.03 3.93 32.74
C PRO A 93 -18.83 4.29 33.65
N ASN A 94 -19.05 4.19 34.97
CA ASN A 94 -18.04 4.51 35.99
C ASN A 94 -16.71 3.77 35.77
N LYS A 95 -15.58 4.48 35.98
CA LYS A 95 -14.21 4.06 35.65
C LYS A 95 -13.83 2.64 36.11
N THR A 96 -14.25 2.22 37.31
CA THR A 96 -13.87 0.93 37.91
C THR A 96 -14.40 -0.27 37.12
N GLU A 97 -15.64 -0.22 36.63
CA GLU A 97 -16.22 -1.28 35.79
C GLU A 97 -15.57 -1.28 34.40
N LEU A 98 -15.34 -0.09 33.85
CA LEU A 98 -14.73 0.11 32.54
C LEU A 98 -13.28 -0.42 32.48
N SER A 99 -12.46 -0.12 33.49
CA SER A 99 -11.05 -0.56 33.55
C SER A 99 -10.92 -2.07 33.48
N SER A 100 -11.76 -2.80 34.22
CA SER A 100 -11.72 -4.27 34.27
C SER A 100 -12.12 -4.93 32.95
N VAL A 101 -13.12 -4.38 32.25
CA VAL A 101 -13.60 -4.91 30.97
C VAL A 101 -12.64 -4.57 29.84
N PHE A 102 -12.11 -3.34 29.83
CA PHE A 102 -11.12 -2.91 28.84
C PHE A 102 -9.78 -3.63 29.01
N GLU A 103 -9.31 -3.88 30.23
CA GLU A 103 -8.11 -4.70 30.44
C GLU A 103 -8.27 -6.11 29.83
N ASN A 104 -9.46 -6.70 29.98
CA ASN A 104 -9.77 -8.03 29.44
C ASN A 104 -9.84 -8.08 27.91
N CYS A 105 -10.36 -7.05 27.24
CA CYS A 105 -10.49 -7.03 25.78
C CYS A 105 -9.32 -6.34 25.05
N SER A 106 -8.51 -5.53 25.73
CA SER A 106 -7.41 -4.75 25.14
C SER A 106 -6.40 -5.61 24.38
N LYS A 107 -5.90 -6.68 25.01
CA LYS A 107 -4.92 -7.59 24.39
C LYS A 107 -5.47 -8.27 23.13
N PRO A 108 -6.64 -8.94 23.15
CA PRO A 108 -7.22 -9.51 21.95
C PRO A 108 -7.52 -8.47 20.86
N LEU A 109 -8.00 -7.28 21.22
CA LEU A 109 -8.26 -6.20 20.25
C LEU A 109 -6.99 -5.73 19.56
N THR A 110 -5.93 -5.43 20.34
CA THR A 110 -4.63 -5.02 19.79
C THR A 110 -4.05 -6.10 18.89
N TYR A 111 -4.06 -7.36 19.34
CA TYR A 111 -3.57 -8.48 18.54
C TYR A 111 -4.36 -8.67 17.24
N LEU A 112 -5.70 -8.60 17.31
CA LEU A 112 -6.55 -8.66 16.11
C LEU A 112 -6.25 -7.48 15.16
N PHE A 113 -6.11 -6.27 15.69
CA PHE A 113 -5.79 -5.08 14.91
C PHE A 113 -4.46 -5.21 14.17
N GLU A 114 -3.40 -5.66 14.86
CA GLU A 114 -2.11 -5.95 14.25
C GLU A 114 -2.25 -6.95 13.09
N LYS A 115 -3.00 -8.05 13.30
CA LYS A 115 -3.22 -9.04 12.25
C LYS A 115 -4.03 -8.51 11.06
N MET A 116 -5.01 -7.65 11.29
CA MET A 116 -5.73 -7.00 10.20
C MET A 116 -4.83 -6.06 9.39
N VAL A 117 -3.94 -5.32 10.06
CA VAL A 117 -2.96 -4.43 9.41
C VAL A 117 -1.97 -5.24 8.58
N ASP A 118 -1.41 -6.32 9.12
CA ASP A 118 -0.49 -7.21 8.40
C ASP A 118 -1.13 -7.79 7.14
N LEU A 119 -2.36 -8.31 7.25
CA LEU A 119 -3.10 -8.84 6.11
C LEU A 119 -3.36 -7.75 5.05
N THR A 120 -3.76 -6.55 5.48
CA THR A 120 -4.05 -5.43 4.56
C THR A 120 -2.79 -4.96 3.82
N LYS A 121 -1.63 -4.92 4.50
CA LYS A 121 -0.33 -4.64 3.85
C LYS A 121 -0.03 -5.68 2.76
N CYS A 122 -0.19 -6.96 3.08
CA CYS A 122 0.03 -8.04 2.11
C CYS A 122 -0.90 -7.94 0.89
N MET A 123 -2.16 -7.51 1.07
CA MET A 123 -3.09 -7.27 -0.04
C MET A 123 -2.64 -6.11 -0.93
N LEU A 124 -2.18 -5.01 -0.33
CA LEU A 124 -1.69 -3.84 -1.07
C LEU A 124 -0.41 -4.15 -1.86
N ASP A 125 0.50 -4.94 -1.29
CA ASP A 125 1.72 -5.38 -1.98
C ASP A 125 1.40 -6.10 -3.31
N PHE A 126 0.29 -6.84 -3.37
CA PHE A 126 -0.19 -7.46 -4.61
C PHE A 126 -0.85 -6.45 -5.56
N GLU A 127 -1.71 -5.56 -5.06
CA GLU A 127 -2.40 -4.58 -5.92
C GLU A 127 -1.44 -3.58 -6.60
N ILE A 128 -0.26 -3.34 -6.01
CA ILE A 128 0.79 -2.46 -6.56
C ILE A 128 1.56 -3.13 -7.71
N LEU A 129 1.44 -4.45 -7.90
CA LEU A 129 2.14 -5.13 -8.99
C LEU A 129 1.72 -4.59 -10.37
N PRO A 130 2.67 -4.24 -11.26
CA PRO A 130 2.35 -3.78 -12.60
C PRO A 130 1.44 -4.75 -13.38
N VAL A 131 0.43 -4.21 -14.05
CA VAL A 131 -0.61 -4.95 -14.80
C VAL A 131 -0.02 -5.94 -15.81
N GLN A 132 1.14 -5.63 -16.39
CA GLN A 132 1.81 -6.49 -17.37
C GLN A 132 2.31 -7.81 -16.76
N TYR A 133 2.59 -7.86 -15.45
CA TYR A 133 2.92 -9.10 -14.74
C TYR A 133 1.69 -9.95 -14.44
N THR A 134 0.51 -9.35 -14.36
CA THR A 134 -0.75 -10.07 -14.15
C THR A 134 -1.22 -10.84 -15.40
N GLY A 135 -0.68 -10.53 -16.58
CA GLY A 135 -0.91 -11.27 -17.82
C GLY A 135 -0.02 -12.51 -17.99
N ILE A 136 0.97 -12.71 -17.11
CA ILE A 136 1.94 -13.81 -17.18
C ILE A 136 1.30 -15.16 -16.80
N ASP A 137 0.37 -15.14 -15.86
CA ASP A 137 -0.36 -16.28 -15.33
C ASP A 137 -1.77 -15.81 -14.92
N TYR A 138 -2.69 -15.87 -15.89
CA TYR A 138 -4.06 -15.36 -15.74
C TYR A 138 -4.82 -16.10 -14.64
N GLU A 139 -4.69 -17.43 -14.58
CA GLU A 139 -5.39 -18.27 -13.62
C GLU A 139 -4.89 -18.01 -12.19
N ALA A 140 -3.57 -17.99 -11.97
CA ALA A 140 -3.02 -17.67 -10.66
C ALA A 140 -3.37 -16.24 -10.22
N THR A 141 -3.40 -15.28 -11.14
CA THR A 141 -3.82 -13.90 -10.86
C THR A 141 -5.30 -13.84 -10.46
N ALA A 142 -6.17 -14.57 -11.16
CA ALA A 142 -7.59 -14.62 -10.83
C ALA A 142 -7.82 -15.22 -9.43
N LEU A 143 -7.10 -16.30 -9.09
CA LEU A 143 -7.09 -16.90 -7.75
C LEU A 143 -6.61 -15.91 -6.67
N MET A 144 -5.53 -15.17 -6.92
CA MET A 144 -5.06 -14.16 -5.97
C MET A 144 -6.08 -13.02 -5.77
N LYS A 145 -6.77 -12.58 -6.83
CA LYS A 145 -7.83 -11.57 -6.71
C LYS A 145 -8.98 -12.06 -5.83
N THR A 146 -9.43 -13.31 -5.99
CA THR A 146 -10.50 -13.86 -5.13
C THR A 146 -10.06 -13.96 -3.68
N GLN A 147 -8.81 -14.34 -3.41
CA GLN A 147 -8.24 -14.34 -2.06
C GLN A 147 -8.17 -12.94 -1.46
N ILE A 148 -7.87 -11.91 -2.25
CA ILE A 148 -7.89 -10.51 -1.80
C ILE A 148 -9.31 -10.05 -1.47
N HIS A 149 -10.31 -10.41 -2.28
CA HIS A 149 -11.72 -10.10 -1.98
C HIS A 149 -12.16 -10.73 -0.66
N LEU A 150 -11.84 -12.01 -0.47
CA LEU A 150 -12.12 -12.74 0.77
C LEU A 150 -11.40 -12.11 1.97
N SER A 151 -10.12 -11.76 1.81
CA SER A 151 -9.30 -11.13 2.85
C SER A 151 -9.86 -9.77 3.27
N SER A 152 -10.24 -8.93 2.31
CA SER A 152 -10.86 -7.63 2.55
C SER A 152 -12.14 -7.76 3.35
N TYR A 153 -13.00 -8.71 2.96
CA TYR A 153 -14.23 -9.01 3.70
C TYR A 153 -13.95 -9.41 5.15
N TRP A 154 -12.95 -10.27 5.42
CA TRP A 154 -12.61 -10.68 6.78
C TRP A 154 -12.04 -9.54 7.62
N VAL A 155 -11.22 -8.66 7.04
CA VAL A 155 -10.74 -7.45 7.73
C VAL A 155 -11.92 -6.57 8.14
N MET A 156 -12.84 -6.28 7.21
CA MET A 156 -14.01 -5.44 7.48
C MET A 156 -14.95 -6.07 8.52
N ARG A 157 -15.19 -7.37 8.41
CA ARG A 157 -16.02 -8.12 9.36
C ARG A 157 -15.42 -8.10 10.77
N SER A 158 -14.10 -8.23 10.88
CA SER A 158 -13.39 -8.13 12.16
C SER A 158 -13.51 -6.73 12.75
N ALA A 159 -13.38 -5.66 11.95
CA ALA A 159 -13.60 -4.29 12.41
C ALA A 159 -15.03 -4.04 12.93
N VAL A 160 -16.04 -4.58 12.22
CA VAL A 160 -17.44 -4.56 12.68
C VAL A 160 -17.61 -5.32 14.00
N ALA A 161 -16.99 -6.49 14.14
CA ALA A 161 -17.05 -7.28 15.36
C ALA A 161 -16.39 -6.55 16.55
N CYS A 162 -15.21 -5.96 16.36
CA CYS A 162 -14.56 -5.12 17.37
C CYS A 162 -15.46 -3.97 17.80
N THR A 163 -16.07 -3.26 16.84
CA THR A 163 -16.98 -2.14 17.12
C THR A 163 -18.21 -2.61 17.89
N SER A 164 -18.77 -3.77 17.52
CA SER A 164 -19.89 -4.38 18.24
C SER A 164 -19.54 -4.67 19.69
N GLN A 165 -18.35 -5.21 19.94
CA GLN A 165 -17.93 -5.50 21.30
C GLN A 165 -17.72 -4.23 22.12
N ILE A 166 -17.00 -3.24 21.58
CA ILE A 166 -16.79 -1.95 22.26
C ILE A 166 -18.13 -1.26 22.53
N THR A 167 -19.07 -1.30 21.58
CA THR A 167 -20.40 -0.71 21.76
C THR A 167 -21.17 -1.46 22.85
N SER A 168 -21.17 -2.80 22.83
CA SER A 168 -21.85 -3.59 23.87
C SER A 168 -21.27 -3.34 25.26
N THR A 169 -19.95 -3.18 25.39
CA THR A 169 -19.31 -2.91 26.69
C THR A 169 -19.59 -1.50 27.21
N ILE A 170 -19.81 -0.52 26.33
CA ILE A 170 -20.14 0.86 26.72
C ILE A 170 -21.62 1.00 27.08
N TYR A 171 -22.54 0.45 26.29
CA TYR A 171 -23.98 0.75 26.40
C TYR A 171 -24.83 -0.32 27.08
N GLU A 172 -24.42 -1.59 27.08
CA GLU A 172 -25.14 -2.68 27.76
C GLU A 172 -24.40 -3.01 29.06
N GLN A 173 -24.77 -2.34 30.17
CA GLN A 173 -24.28 -2.67 31.50
C GLN A 173 -24.43 -4.16 31.78
N VAL A 174 -23.29 -4.84 31.88
CA VAL A 174 -22.99 -6.07 32.62
C VAL A 174 -24.23 -6.92 32.92
N HIS A 175 -24.60 -7.85 32.04
CA HIS A 175 -25.21 -9.15 32.38
C HIS A 175 -25.49 -9.95 31.10
N LYS A 176 -24.42 -10.42 30.42
CA LYS A 176 -24.28 -11.71 29.72
C LYS A 176 -23.00 -11.73 28.86
N ASN A 177 -22.15 -12.72 29.13
CA ASN A 177 -21.13 -13.30 28.22
C ASN A 177 -19.78 -12.55 27.98
N SER A 178 -19.10 -12.06 29.02
CA SER A 178 -17.73 -11.50 28.90
C SER A 178 -16.68 -12.49 28.37
N VAL A 179 -16.84 -13.80 28.60
CA VAL A 179 -15.90 -14.82 28.11
C VAL A 179 -16.14 -15.16 26.62
N SER A 180 -17.40 -15.17 26.18
CA SER A 180 -17.75 -15.47 24.79
C SER A 180 -17.27 -14.37 23.83
N SER A 181 -17.41 -13.11 24.24
CA SER A 181 -16.97 -11.96 23.43
C SER A 181 -15.44 -11.93 23.29
N VAL A 182 -14.68 -12.11 24.38
CA VAL A 182 -13.21 -12.15 24.30
C VAL A 182 -12.72 -13.32 23.42
N TRP A 183 -13.36 -14.49 23.51
CA TRP A 183 -13.03 -15.64 22.67
C TRP A 183 -13.31 -15.39 21.18
N GLU A 184 -14.39 -14.68 20.85
CA GLU A 184 -14.68 -14.28 19.48
C GLU A 184 -13.55 -13.44 18.87
N LEU A 185 -12.98 -12.47 19.61
CA LEU A 185 -11.86 -11.67 19.12
C LEU A 185 -10.61 -12.51 18.85
N TRP A 186 -10.28 -13.42 19.77
CA TRP A 186 -9.16 -14.34 19.58
C TRP A 186 -9.37 -15.26 18.38
N SER A 187 -10.59 -15.79 18.21
CA SER A 187 -10.94 -16.63 17.08
C SER A 187 -10.81 -15.88 15.75
N LEU A 188 -11.23 -14.61 15.71
CA LEU A 188 -11.06 -13.75 14.54
C LEU A 188 -9.59 -13.44 14.30
N ALA A 189 -8.81 -13.15 15.34
CA ALA A 189 -7.39 -12.86 15.20
C ALA A 189 -6.61 -14.06 14.65
N HIS A 190 -6.90 -15.26 15.17
CA HIS A 190 -6.34 -16.50 14.65
C HIS A 190 -6.74 -16.72 13.19
N ARG A 191 -8.02 -16.52 12.86
CA ARG A 191 -8.53 -16.64 11.49
C ARG A 191 -7.82 -15.68 10.53
N ILE A 192 -7.71 -14.40 10.87
CA ILE A 192 -7.00 -13.39 10.07
C ILE A 192 -5.53 -13.79 9.91
N SER A 193 -4.90 -14.29 10.97
CA SER A 193 -3.52 -14.78 10.92
C SER A 193 -3.35 -15.96 9.96
N CYS A 194 -4.30 -16.92 9.94
CA CYS A 194 -4.28 -18.02 8.98
C CYS A 194 -4.44 -17.52 7.54
N ILE A 195 -5.41 -16.62 7.29
CA ILE A 195 -5.62 -16.02 5.97
C ILE A 195 -4.35 -15.30 5.51
N HIS A 196 -3.74 -14.50 6.38
CA HIS A 196 -2.48 -13.82 6.10
C HIS A 196 -1.36 -14.79 5.75
N TYR A 197 -1.17 -15.86 6.54
CA TYR A 197 -0.16 -16.87 6.25
C TYR A 197 -0.34 -17.51 4.86
N HIS A 198 -1.57 -17.90 4.52
CA HIS A 198 -1.86 -18.50 3.22
C HIS A 198 -1.67 -17.52 2.06
N LEU A 199 -2.24 -16.32 2.17
CA LEU A 199 -2.12 -15.28 1.15
C LEU A 199 -0.65 -14.90 0.91
N LYS A 200 0.12 -14.74 1.99
CA LYS A 200 1.54 -14.38 1.91
C LYS A 200 2.35 -15.47 1.21
N LYS A 201 2.11 -16.74 1.56
CA LYS A 201 2.79 -17.88 0.94
C LYS A 201 2.46 -18.00 -0.56
N GLU A 202 1.21 -17.82 -0.94
CA GLU A 202 0.80 -17.82 -2.35
C GLU A 202 1.41 -16.65 -3.11
N PHE A 203 1.43 -15.46 -2.49
CA PHE A 203 2.04 -14.27 -3.05
C PHE A 203 3.54 -14.44 -3.31
N ASP A 204 4.28 -14.94 -2.33
CA ASP A 204 5.73 -15.16 -2.47
C ASP A 204 6.04 -16.18 -3.58
N SER A 205 5.23 -17.23 -3.69
CA SER A 205 5.32 -18.23 -4.78
C SER A 205 5.04 -17.59 -6.15
N PHE A 206 4.01 -16.73 -6.24
CA PHE A 206 3.65 -16.01 -7.44
C PHE A 206 4.76 -15.05 -7.89
N GLN A 207 5.35 -14.29 -6.96
CA GLN A 207 6.49 -13.42 -7.23
C GLN A 207 7.68 -14.21 -7.79
N LEU A 208 8.04 -15.35 -7.18
CA LEU A 208 9.13 -16.19 -7.68
C LEU A 208 8.87 -16.72 -9.09
N LYS A 209 7.62 -17.06 -9.43
CA LYS A 209 7.24 -17.47 -10.79
C LYS A 209 7.41 -16.32 -11.79
N ILE A 210 6.95 -15.12 -11.43
CA ILE A 210 7.11 -13.91 -12.24
C ILE A 210 8.60 -13.64 -12.48
N GLU A 211 9.41 -13.62 -11.44
CA GLU A 211 10.85 -13.36 -11.54
C GLU A 211 11.55 -14.36 -12.47
N LYS A 212 11.24 -15.66 -12.31
CA LYS A 212 11.78 -16.71 -13.20
C LYS A 212 11.37 -16.48 -14.65
N LYS A 213 10.10 -16.16 -14.91
CA LYS A 213 9.60 -15.95 -16.27
C LYS A 213 10.19 -14.67 -16.90
N ILE A 214 10.30 -13.58 -16.14
CA ILE A 214 11.00 -12.37 -16.59
C ILE A 214 12.45 -12.68 -16.94
N LYS A 215 13.16 -13.40 -16.06
CA LYS A 215 14.55 -13.79 -16.30
C LYS A 215 14.70 -14.60 -17.57
N MET A 216 13.85 -15.61 -17.78
CA MET A 216 13.88 -16.44 -18.99
C MET A 216 13.56 -15.62 -20.24
N ASN A 217 12.55 -14.76 -20.18
CA ASN A 217 12.20 -13.86 -21.28
C ASN A 217 13.35 -12.92 -21.63
N LEU A 218 14.05 -12.36 -20.62
CA LEU A 218 15.20 -11.49 -20.83
C LEU A 218 16.38 -12.24 -21.44
N ILE A 219 16.68 -13.46 -20.97
CA ILE A 219 17.75 -14.30 -21.56
C ILE A 219 17.45 -14.59 -23.03
N HIS A 220 16.22 -14.97 -23.34
CA HIS A 220 15.79 -15.24 -24.72
C HIS A 220 15.89 -13.97 -25.58
N LEU A 221 15.33 -12.86 -25.08
CA LEU A 221 15.36 -11.57 -25.76
C LEU A 221 16.78 -11.07 -26.01
N LEU A 222 17.74 -11.30 -25.11
CA LEU A 222 19.13 -10.87 -25.31
C LEU A 222 19.97 -11.85 -26.14
N GLY A 223 19.51 -13.10 -26.28
CA GLY A 223 20.19 -14.13 -27.09
C GLY A 223 19.73 -14.20 -28.55
N GLU A 224 18.56 -13.67 -28.87
CA GLU A 224 18.06 -13.55 -30.25
C GLU A 224 18.85 -12.51 -31.06
N VAL A 225 19.05 -12.77 -32.35
CA VAL A 225 19.48 -11.75 -33.31
C VAL A 225 18.28 -10.87 -33.62
N HIS A 226 18.42 -9.54 -33.45
CA HIS A 226 17.38 -8.57 -33.77
C HIS A 226 17.79 -7.68 -34.93
N ASP A 227 16.81 -7.27 -35.75
CA ASP A 227 17.02 -6.31 -36.84
C ASP A 227 17.37 -4.90 -36.33
N ASP A 228 16.77 -4.51 -35.20
CA ASP A 228 17.05 -3.27 -34.49
C ASP A 228 17.02 -3.44 -32.96
N ASN A 229 17.36 -2.38 -32.23
CA ASN A 229 17.38 -2.39 -30.77
C ASN A 229 15.99 -2.13 -30.12
N GLN A 230 14.93 -1.95 -30.91
CA GLN A 230 13.65 -1.47 -30.39
C GLN A 230 12.91 -2.53 -29.60
N LYS A 231 12.94 -3.79 -30.02
CA LYS A 231 12.30 -4.91 -29.29
C LYS A 231 12.91 -5.06 -27.89
N VAL A 232 14.24 -4.94 -27.78
CA VAL A 232 14.98 -5.02 -26.52
C VAL A 232 14.67 -3.82 -25.62
N LEU A 233 14.84 -2.60 -26.13
CA LEU A 233 14.63 -1.37 -25.37
C LEU A 233 13.18 -1.20 -24.93
N SER A 234 12.21 -1.52 -25.81
CA SER A 234 10.79 -1.50 -25.47
C SER A 234 10.48 -2.50 -24.36
N SER A 235 11.02 -3.71 -24.41
CA SER A 235 10.76 -4.71 -23.35
C SER A 235 11.37 -4.31 -22.01
N LEU A 236 12.52 -3.62 -22.00
CA LEU A 236 13.18 -3.14 -20.77
C LEU A 236 12.51 -1.90 -20.17
N PHE A 237 12.02 -0.98 -21.02
CA PHE A 237 11.58 0.35 -20.59
C PHE A 237 10.07 0.62 -20.71
N ALA A 238 9.36 -0.04 -21.63
CA ALA A 238 7.91 0.12 -21.80
C ALA A 238 7.08 -0.49 -20.65
N LEU A 239 7.75 -1.03 -19.62
CA LEU A 239 7.10 -1.49 -18.40
C LEU A 239 6.39 -0.38 -17.61
N LYS A 240 6.64 0.90 -17.94
CA LYS A 240 6.15 2.03 -17.14
C LYS A 240 5.22 3.01 -17.87
N LYS A 241 5.54 3.48 -19.09
CA LYS A 241 4.80 4.55 -19.83
C LYS A 241 5.09 4.52 -21.34
N ASP A 242 4.23 5.15 -22.15
CA ASP A 242 4.42 5.31 -23.62
C ASP A 242 5.71 6.07 -24.00
N PHE A 243 6.16 6.97 -23.14
CA PHE A 243 7.42 7.71 -23.29
C PHE A 243 8.32 7.43 -22.09
N PRO A 244 9.02 6.29 -22.09
CA PRO A 244 9.66 5.76 -20.88
C PRO A 244 11.01 6.40 -20.59
N LEU A 245 11.54 7.25 -21.48
CA LEU A 245 12.83 7.91 -21.31
C LEU A 245 12.64 9.43 -21.15
N LYS A 246 13.59 10.08 -20.51
CA LYS A 246 13.67 11.54 -20.40
C LYS A 246 15.03 11.99 -20.93
N SER A 247 15.03 12.93 -21.87
CA SER A 247 16.26 13.50 -22.41
C SER A 247 16.98 14.34 -21.36
N GLY A 248 18.29 14.17 -21.22
CA GLY A 248 19.11 14.94 -20.27
C GLY A 248 19.23 16.42 -20.64
N SER A 249 19.25 16.74 -21.94
CA SER A 249 19.42 18.10 -22.45
C SER A 249 18.12 18.92 -22.43
N SER A 250 17.04 18.37 -22.98
CA SER A 250 15.75 19.09 -23.14
C SER A 250 14.78 18.88 -21.99
N LYS A 251 15.01 17.87 -21.13
CA LYS A 251 14.06 17.40 -20.11
C LYS A 251 12.72 16.92 -20.67
N ASP A 252 12.60 16.70 -21.97
CA ASP A 252 11.38 16.16 -22.57
C ASP A 252 11.27 14.66 -22.33
N LYS A 253 10.03 14.16 -22.25
CA LYS A 253 9.76 12.72 -22.27
C LYS A 253 9.87 12.24 -23.71
N VAL A 254 10.67 11.22 -23.93
CA VAL A 254 10.97 10.66 -25.24
C VAL A 254 10.72 9.16 -25.27
N GLY A 255 10.32 8.68 -26.44
CA GLY A 255 10.17 7.26 -26.73
C GLY A 255 11.52 6.58 -26.93
N VAL A 256 11.51 5.26 -26.95
CA VAL A 256 12.72 4.46 -27.29
C VAL A 256 13.10 4.58 -28.77
N ASP A 257 12.21 5.09 -29.62
CA ASP A 257 12.46 5.29 -31.06
C ASP A 257 13.64 6.22 -31.35
N VAL A 258 13.95 7.16 -30.45
CA VAL A 258 15.10 8.08 -30.59
C VAL A 258 16.45 7.33 -30.59
N LEU A 259 16.45 6.11 -30.05
CA LEU A 259 17.62 5.25 -29.97
C LEU A 259 17.71 4.24 -31.12
N ARG A 260 16.75 4.22 -32.05
CA ARG A 260 16.69 3.23 -33.14
C ARG A 260 17.97 3.22 -33.97
N ASN A 261 18.49 2.01 -34.21
CA ASN A 261 19.70 1.75 -35.00
C ASN A 261 20.98 2.43 -34.47
N LYS A 262 21.00 2.79 -33.19
CA LYS A 262 22.18 3.33 -32.51
C LYS A 262 22.78 2.32 -31.55
N GLU A 263 24.09 2.45 -31.32
CA GLU A 263 24.78 1.68 -30.29
C GLU A 263 24.45 2.29 -28.93
N VAL A 264 23.74 1.54 -28.08
CA VAL A 264 23.23 2.03 -26.79
C VAL A 264 23.95 1.35 -25.65
N ILE A 265 24.55 2.14 -24.76
CA ILE A 265 25.16 1.65 -23.53
C ILE A 265 24.17 1.84 -22.38
N LEU A 266 23.77 0.73 -21.76
CA LEU A 266 22.95 0.74 -20.55
C LEU A 266 23.86 0.86 -19.33
N PHE A 267 23.87 2.03 -18.70
CA PHE A 267 24.57 2.23 -17.45
C PHE A 267 23.64 1.91 -16.29
N ILE A 268 23.83 0.76 -15.63
CA ILE A 268 22.99 0.33 -14.51
C ILE A 268 23.74 0.58 -13.21
N SER A 269 23.19 1.42 -12.32
CA SER A 269 23.85 1.73 -11.04
C SER A 269 22.86 2.17 -9.97
N ARG A 270 23.34 2.29 -8.73
CA ARG A 270 22.54 2.90 -7.66
C ARG A 270 22.53 4.43 -7.83
N PRO A 271 21.43 5.11 -7.46
CA PRO A 271 21.33 6.57 -7.58
C PRO A 271 22.32 7.32 -6.68
N ASP A 272 22.87 6.70 -5.64
CA ASP A 272 23.85 7.31 -4.72
C ASP A 272 25.30 7.36 -5.26
N ILE A 273 25.52 7.01 -6.52
CA ILE A 273 26.83 7.14 -7.15
C ILE A 273 27.27 8.62 -7.20
N SER A 274 28.53 8.89 -6.92
CA SER A 274 29.06 10.26 -6.98
C SER A 274 29.07 10.78 -8.41
N LEU A 275 28.72 12.06 -8.58
CA LEU A 275 28.74 12.73 -9.88
C LEU A 275 30.12 12.64 -10.54
N GLU A 276 31.20 12.75 -9.77
CA GLU A 276 32.57 12.61 -10.24
C GLU A 276 32.81 11.26 -10.92
N LYS A 277 32.29 10.16 -10.35
CA LYS A 277 32.42 8.82 -10.93
C LYS A 277 31.60 8.69 -12.21
N ILE A 278 30.39 9.25 -12.24
CA ILE A 278 29.58 9.30 -13.47
C ILE A 278 30.34 10.06 -14.56
N LEU A 279 30.83 11.26 -14.26
CA LEU A 279 31.55 12.11 -15.20
C LEU A 279 32.82 11.42 -15.71
N PHE A 280 33.56 10.75 -14.83
CA PHE A 280 34.74 9.99 -15.21
C PHE A 280 34.39 8.87 -16.19
N ILE A 281 33.34 8.08 -15.92
CA ILE A 281 32.88 7.01 -16.83
C ILE A 281 32.48 7.60 -18.18
N LEU A 282 31.74 8.70 -18.19
CA LEU A 282 31.29 9.36 -19.42
C LEU A 282 32.46 9.95 -20.22
N GLN A 283 33.47 10.52 -19.56
CA GLN A 283 34.68 11.01 -20.20
C GLN A 283 35.49 9.89 -20.85
N GLN A 284 35.64 8.74 -20.17
CA GLN A 284 36.32 7.57 -20.75
C GLN A 284 35.56 7.03 -21.97
N LEU A 285 34.24 6.88 -21.87
CA LEU A 285 33.41 6.42 -22.99
C LEU A 285 33.44 7.40 -24.18
N GLN A 286 33.47 8.70 -23.92
CA GLN A 286 33.67 9.68 -24.98
C GLN A 286 35.04 9.53 -25.63
N TYR A 287 36.11 9.43 -24.83
CA TYR A 287 37.47 9.25 -25.35
C TYR A 287 37.59 8.03 -26.26
N ASP A 288 37.02 6.89 -25.86
CA ASP A 288 37.00 5.67 -26.67
C ASP A 288 36.14 5.85 -27.94
N SER A 289 34.99 6.52 -27.84
CA SER A 289 34.14 6.90 -28.98
C SER A 289 34.89 7.73 -30.03
N TRP A 290 35.65 8.74 -29.61
CA TRP A 290 36.51 9.55 -30.49
C TRP A 290 37.60 8.71 -31.16
N ARG A 291 38.16 7.75 -30.43
CA ARG A 291 39.27 6.92 -30.90
C ARG A 291 38.82 5.86 -31.91
N GLU A 292 37.62 5.31 -31.72
CA GLU A 292 37.06 4.25 -32.57
C GLU A 292 36.08 4.76 -33.62
N ASN A 293 35.79 6.07 -33.67
CA ASN A 293 34.79 6.68 -34.56
C ASN A 293 33.38 6.04 -34.40
N ARG A 294 33.04 5.59 -33.19
CA ARG A 294 31.75 4.98 -32.87
C ARG A 294 30.95 5.93 -31.99
N ALA A 295 29.75 6.30 -32.41
CA ALA A 295 28.87 7.15 -31.61
C ALA A 295 27.95 6.27 -30.74
N TYR A 296 28.05 6.41 -29.42
CA TYR A 296 27.23 5.69 -28.45
C TYR A 296 26.23 6.63 -27.78
N ASP A 297 24.98 6.18 -27.62
CA ASP A 297 24.02 6.84 -26.74
C ASP A 297 23.99 6.13 -25.38
N ILE A 298 24.04 6.90 -24.30
CA ILE A 298 24.12 6.37 -22.93
C ILE A 298 22.77 6.55 -22.23
N VAL A 299 22.20 5.43 -21.78
CA VAL A 299 20.97 5.39 -20.99
C VAL A 299 21.31 4.96 -19.58
N TRP A 300 21.12 5.85 -18.61
CA TRP A 300 21.31 5.53 -17.19
C TRP A 300 20.05 4.89 -16.60
N VAL A 301 20.18 3.69 -16.06
CA VAL A 301 19.09 2.92 -15.43
C VAL A 301 19.38 2.78 -13.94
N PRO A 302 18.81 3.65 -13.10
CA PRO A 302 19.07 3.60 -11.68
C PRO A 302 18.26 2.53 -10.96
N ILE A 303 18.90 1.81 -10.05
CA ILE A 303 18.29 0.81 -9.18
C ILE A 303 18.29 1.33 -7.75
N ALA A 304 17.11 1.54 -7.17
CA ALA A 304 16.96 1.99 -5.79
C ALA A 304 17.26 0.88 -4.78
N LYS A 305 17.66 1.27 -3.57
CA LYS A 305 17.89 0.32 -2.48
C LYS A 305 16.59 -0.22 -1.90
N VAL A 306 15.55 0.63 -1.88
CA VAL A 306 14.20 0.31 -1.37
C VAL A 306 13.18 0.94 -2.32
N ILE A 307 12.06 0.27 -2.54
CA ILE A 307 10.92 0.78 -3.29
C ILE A 307 9.80 1.07 -2.28
N PRO A 308 9.18 2.26 -2.25
CA PRO A 308 9.45 3.41 -3.12
C PRO A 308 10.77 4.13 -2.78
N TRP A 309 11.32 4.85 -3.77
CA TRP A 309 12.58 5.59 -3.63
C TRP A 309 12.53 6.60 -2.48
N SER A 310 13.61 6.68 -1.71
CA SER A 310 13.77 7.72 -0.68
C SER A 310 13.85 9.12 -1.31
N HIS A 311 13.51 10.16 -0.55
CA HIS A 311 13.63 11.55 -1.01
C HIS A 311 15.06 11.88 -1.44
N ARG A 312 16.06 11.33 -0.75
CA ARG A 312 17.47 11.51 -1.09
C ARG A 312 17.81 10.88 -2.45
N GLU A 313 17.39 9.64 -2.68
CA GLU A 313 17.62 8.96 -3.97
C GLU A 313 16.91 9.69 -5.12
N LYS A 314 15.68 10.19 -4.90
CA LYS A 314 14.95 11.00 -5.88
C LYS A 314 15.69 12.29 -6.23
N ASN A 315 16.21 13.00 -5.23
CA ASN A 315 16.94 14.25 -5.43
C ASN A 315 18.27 14.02 -6.18
N ILE A 316 19.05 13.00 -5.79
CA ILE A 316 20.30 12.71 -6.47
C ILE A 316 20.03 12.36 -7.94
N PHE A 317 19.02 11.53 -8.20
CA PHE A 317 18.61 11.20 -9.56
C PHE A 317 18.17 12.39 -10.41
N ILE A 318 17.49 13.38 -9.82
CA ILE A 318 17.12 14.61 -10.52
C ILE A 318 18.37 15.42 -10.91
N ILE A 319 19.43 15.39 -10.09
CA ILE A 319 20.67 16.14 -10.31
C ILE A 319 21.58 15.43 -11.34
N SER A 320 21.76 14.11 -11.22
CA SER A 320 22.60 13.33 -12.14
C SER A 320 21.98 13.10 -13.52
N ARG A 321 20.69 13.43 -13.69
CA ARG A 321 19.94 13.40 -14.96
C ARG A 321 20.45 14.32 -16.05
N VAL A 322 21.29 15.31 -15.73
CA VAL A 322 21.80 16.30 -16.70
C VAL A 322 22.75 15.65 -17.73
N VAL A 323 23.28 14.45 -17.43
CA VAL A 323 24.43 13.90 -18.17
C VAL A 323 24.11 12.67 -19.04
N ALA A 324 22.88 12.11 -18.96
CA ALA A 324 22.47 10.94 -19.76
C ALA A 324 20.95 10.91 -20.00
N MET A 325 20.47 10.11 -20.96
CA MET A 325 19.05 9.77 -21.04
C MET A 325 18.67 8.85 -19.88
N VAL A 326 17.50 9.07 -19.28
CA VAL A 326 17.16 8.37 -18.02
C VAL A 326 15.69 7.95 -18.01
N PRO A 327 15.33 6.74 -17.54
CA PRO A 327 13.95 6.31 -17.47
C PRO A 327 13.05 7.30 -16.71
N THR A 328 11.81 7.46 -17.15
CA THR A 328 10.78 8.17 -16.39
C THR A 328 10.39 7.31 -15.19
N ILE A 329 10.70 7.80 -13.99
CA ILE A 329 10.23 7.20 -12.73
C ILE A 329 8.72 7.37 -12.60
#